data_AF-A0A084ZDM8-F1
#
_entry.id   AF-A0A084ZDM8-F1
#
_cell.length_a   1.000
_cell.length_b   1.000
_cell.length_c   1.000
_cell.angle_alpha   90.00
_cell.angle_beta   90.00
_cell.angle_gamma   90.00
#
_symmetry.space_group_name_H-M   'P 1'
#
loop_
_entity.id
_entity.type
_entity.pdbx_description
1 polymer ?
#
loop_
_entity_poly.entity_id
_entity_poly.type
_entity_poly.pdbx_seq_one_letter_code
_entity_poly.pdbx_strand_id
1 'polypeptide(L)'
;WVDTLATGEAGETETLLEAVNALLDYNNWYGLHLAVPEADYPADTDLITVSAAVESATVSRILAITTDDVRVMVVTDTTDLATRLKAAKYSRTYIQYSSTSRYAALSSFARAFTVNFNGSNTTITLKFKQLPGVTYETLGTSQATALEDKNCNVYVYYENDTAILEQGVMCNGDFFDERHGLDWLQNAVQTADYNTLYTSTTKIPQTDAGTTTRIANIEKVLDVAERNGMFAPGVWSGGPMGQLNTGDTLTKGYYTWADTVDNQLQTDREARKGVPIQVAAKLAGAVHYGDVAITVVR
;
A
#
# COMPACT_ATOMS: atom_id res chain seq x y z
N TRP A 1 16.40 8.07 -16.47
CA TRP A 1 15.63 9.02 -17.27
C TRP A 1 16.55 10.17 -17.67
N VAL A 2 16.73 10.37 -18.96
CA VAL A 2 17.44 11.52 -19.52
C VAL A 2 16.48 12.18 -20.49
N ASP A 3 15.76 13.20 -20.03
CA ASP A 3 14.79 13.94 -20.84
C ASP A 3 15.46 14.71 -21.98
N THR A 4 16.68 15.19 -21.71
CA THR A 4 17.49 15.97 -22.65
C THR A 4 18.94 15.56 -22.57
N LEU A 5 19.59 15.41 -23.71
CA LEU A 5 21.04 15.22 -23.79
C LEU A 5 21.77 16.54 -23.54
N ALA A 6 22.85 16.50 -22.77
CA ALA A 6 23.72 17.66 -22.61
C ALA A 6 24.44 18.00 -23.92
N THR A 7 24.91 19.24 -24.05
CA THR A 7 25.62 19.67 -25.26
C THR A 7 26.87 18.81 -25.49
N GLY A 8 26.89 18.07 -26.60
CA GLY A 8 28.01 17.18 -26.97
C GLY A 8 27.79 15.70 -26.62
N GLU A 9 26.67 15.35 -25.99
CA GLU A 9 26.26 13.95 -25.82
C GLU A 9 25.62 13.40 -27.11
N ALA A 10 25.84 12.11 -27.36
CA ALA A 10 25.25 11.38 -28.49
C ALA A 10 24.45 10.17 -27.96
N GLY A 11 23.25 9.95 -28.50
CA GLY A 11 22.35 8.89 -28.08
C GLY A 11 20.88 9.24 -28.34
N GLU A 12 19.98 8.38 -27.88
CA GLU A 12 18.55 8.66 -27.81
C GLU A 12 18.20 9.08 -26.37
N THR A 13 17.27 10.01 -26.22
CA THR A 13 16.70 10.32 -24.90
C THR A 13 15.87 9.14 -24.41
N GLU A 14 15.87 8.92 -23.10
CA GLU A 14 15.05 7.88 -22.47
C GLU A 14 13.77 8.55 -21.98
N THR A 15 12.61 7.96 -22.23
CA THR A 15 11.34 8.41 -21.63
C THR A 15 11.25 8.00 -20.16
N LEU A 16 10.44 8.70 -19.38
CA LEU A 16 10.26 8.34 -17.97
C LEU A 16 9.72 6.91 -17.82
N LEU A 17 8.81 6.50 -18.72
CA LEU A 17 8.25 5.15 -18.71
C LEU A 17 9.32 4.08 -19.00
N GLU A 18 10.22 4.31 -19.95
CA GLU A 18 11.32 3.38 -20.26
C GLU A 18 12.22 3.18 -19.03
N ALA A 19 12.58 4.28 -18.36
CA ALA A 19 13.38 4.23 -17.15
C ALA A 19 12.67 3.42 -16.04
N VAL A 20 11.37 3.64 -15.85
CA VAL A 20 10.59 2.91 -14.83
C VAL A 20 10.43 1.45 -15.20
N ASN A 21 10.18 1.11 -16.46
CA ASN A 21 10.10 -0.27 -16.91
C ASN A 21 11.42 -1.02 -16.69
N ALA A 22 12.56 -0.37 -16.96
CA ALA A 22 13.87 -0.93 -16.65
C ALA A 22 14.05 -1.19 -15.14
N LEU A 23 13.50 -0.32 -14.27
CA LEU A 23 13.53 -0.54 -12.82
C LEU A 23 12.56 -1.64 -12.36
N LEU A 24 11.42 -1.80 -13.03
CA LEU A 24 10.42 -2.83 -12.71
C LEU A 24 10.95 -4.26 -12.94
N ASP A 25 11.99 -4.43 -13.77
CA ASP A 25 12.71 -5.69 -13.94
C ASP A 25 13.53 -6.11 -12.71
N TYR A 26 13.72 -5.20 -11.74
CA TYR A 26 14.41 -5.48 -10.48
C TYR A 26 13.45 -5.70 -9.32
N ASN A 27 13.69 -6.77 -8.56
CA ASN A 27 12.83 -7.17 -7.44
C ASN A 27 13.16 -6.49 -6.09
N ASN A 28 14.27 -5.75 -5.99
CA ASN A 28 14.88 -5.29 -4.73
C ASN A 28 14.48 -3.87 -4.25
N TRP A 29 13.30 -3.39 -4.62
CA TRP A 29 12.78 -2.09 -4.15
C TRP A 29 11.28 -2.18 -3.86
N TYR A 30 10.63 -1.11 -3.40
CA TYR A 30 9.18 -1.11 -3.14
C TYR A 30 8.54 0.24 -3.49
N GLY A 31 9.05 1.33 -2.92
CA GLY A 31 8.60 2.68 -3.22
C GLY A 31 9.41 3.35 -4.33
N LEU A 32 8.72 4.06 -5.22
CA LEU A 32 9.28 4.92 -6.26
C LEU A 32 8.92 6.38 -5.99
N HIS A 33 9.86 7.28 -6.22
CA HIS A 33 9.64 8.72 -6.28
C HIS A 33 10.59 9.33 -7.32
N LEU A 34 10.19 10.45 -7.92
CA LEU A 34 11.00 11.14 -8.91
C LEU A 34 11.88 12.19 -8.24
N ALA A 35 13.18 12.00 -8.32
CA ALA A 35 14.17 12.97 -7.85
C ALA A 35 14.64 13.86 -9.01
N VAL A 36 13.76 14.74 -9.49
CA VAL A 36 14.00 15.62 -10.64
C VAL A 36 13.96 17.10 -10.22
N PRO A 37 14.76 17.98 -10.86
CA PRO A 37 14.65 19.43 -10.67
C PRO A 37 13.26 19.96 -11.05
N GLU A 38 12.88 21.13 -10.51
CA GLU A 38 11.57 21.75 -10.78
C GLU A 38 11.35 22.03 -12.28
N ALA A 39 12.38 22.52 -12.96
CA ALA A 39 12.34 22.85 -14.39
C ALA A 39 12.08 21.62 -15.29
N ASP A 40 12.43 20.43 -14.80
CA ASP A 40 12.39 19.17 -15.55
C ASP A 40 11.32 18.22 -14.99
N TYR A 41 10.36 18.75 -14.22
CA TYR A 41 9.31 17.90 -13.65
C TYR A 41 8.39 17.38 -14.77
N PRO A 42 8.14 16.06 -14.85
CA PRO A 42 7.36 15.48 -15.94
C PRO A 42 5.94 16.03 -16.02
N ALA A 43 5.39 16.01 -17.24
CA ALA A 43 3.99 16.34 -17.44
C ALA A 43 3.07 15.31 -16.79
N ASP A 44 1.85 15.73 -16.44
CA ASP A 44 0.82 14.86 -15.87
C ASP A 44 0.57 13.59 -16.70
N THR A 45 0.69 13.67 -18.03
CA THR A 45 0.53 12.53 -18.94
C THR A 45 1.59 11.45 -18.72
N ASP A 46 2.83 11.84 -18.43
CA ASP A 46 3.92 10.90 -18.16
C ASP A 46 3.74 10.27 -16.79
N LEU A 47 3.35 11.06 -15.79
CA LEU A 47 3.07 10.58 -14.43
C LEU A 47 1.90 9.59 -14.39
N ILE A 48 0.87 9.80 -15.20
CA ILE A 48 -0.24 8.84 -15.36
C ILE A 48 0.23 7.55 -16.02
N THR A 49 1.09 7.65 -17.03
CA THR A 49 1.64 6.48 -17.72
C THR A 49 2.52 5.64 -16.79
N VAL A 50 3.34 6.29 -15.96
CA VAL A 50 4.12 5.63 -14.89
C VAL A 50 3.20 5.03 -13.83
N SER A 51 2.16 5.75 -13.42
CA SER A 51 1.17 5.23 -12.45
C SER A 51 0.52 3.95 -12.97
N ALA A 52 0.18 3.88 -14.26
CA ALA A 52 -0.36 2.66 -14.89
C ALA A 52 0.66 1.50 -14.90
N ALA A 53 1.94 1.78 -15.16
CA ALA A 53 3.00 0.78 -15.14
C ALA A 53 3.21 0.22 -13.72
N VAL A 54 3.21 1.08 -12.71
CA VAL A 54 3.32 0.68 -11.30
C VAL A 54 2.08 -0.10 -10.84
N GLU A 55 0.88 0.31 -11.27
CA GLU A 55 -0.37 -0.39 -10.97
C GLU A 55 -0.38 -1.83 -11.50
N SER A 56 0.14 -2.02 -12.71
CA SER A 56 0.14 -3.31 -13.42
C SER A 56 1.35 -4.21 -13.10
N ALA A 57 2.28 -3.74 -12.28
CA ALA A 57 3.48 -4.50 -11.92
C ALA A 57 3.14 -5.79 -11.15
N THR A 58 3.73 -6.91 -11.60
CA THR A 58 3.55 -8.23 -10.95
C THR A 58 4.05 -8.23 -9.52
N VAL A 59 5.21 -7.62 -9.29
CA VAL A 59 5.73 -7.39 -7.94
C VAL A 59 5.13 -6.11 -7.43
N SER A 60 4.56 -6.16 -6.23
CA SER A 60 3.98 -4.99 -5.59
C SER A 60 4.97 -3.84 -5.48
N ARG A 61 4.54 -2.68 -5.99
CA ARG A 61 5.24 -1.39 -5.91
C ARG A 61 4.26 -0.28 -5.55
N ILE A 62 4.78 0.85 -5.11
CA ILE A 62 4.00 2.09 -4.95
C ILE A 62 4.78 3.30 -5.47
N LEU A 63 4.06 4.30 -5.96
CA LEU A 63 4.59 5.55 -6.49
C LEU A 63 4.16 6.72 -5.60
N ALA A 64 5.12 7.54 -5.17
CA ALA A 64 4.88 8.83 -4.53
C ALA A 64 5.00 9.98 -5.54
N ILE A 65 3.97 10.81 -5.63
CA ILE A 65 3.95 12.04 -6.42
C ILE A 65 3.72 13.21 -5.47
N THR A 66 4.49 14.28 -5.65
CA THR A 66 4.18 15.57 -5.01
C THR A 66 3.73 16.54 -6.09
N THR A 67 2.59 17.20 -5.89
CA THR A 67 2.08 18.24 -6.78
C THR A 67 2.06 19.59 -6.07
N ASP A 68 2.41 20.66 -6.78
CA ASP A 68 2.22 22.05 -6.34
C ASP A 68 1.14 22.76 -7.16
N ASP A 69 0.42 22.03 -8.02
CA ASP A 69 -0.65 22.57 -8.85
C ASP A 69 -1.84 23.00 -8.00
N VAL A 70 -2.01 24.31 -7.84
CA VAL A 70 -3.08 24.91 -7.03
C VAL A 70 -4.49 24.54 -7.50
N ARG A 71 -4.68 24.07 -8.74
CA ARG A 71 -5.97 23.58 -9.24
C ARG A 71 -6.49 22.38 -8.46
N VAL A 72 -5.60 21.61 -7.82
CA VAL A 72 -6.02 20.51 -6.95
C VAL A 72 -6.89 21.00 -5.79
N MET A 73 -6.71 22.25 -5.33
CA MET A 73 -7.51 22.85 -4.26
C MET A 73 -8.83 23.48 -4.73
N VAL A 74 -9.19 23.33 -6.00
CA VAL A 74 -10.43 23.87 -6.59
C VAL A 74 -11.42 22.74 -6.84
N VAL A 75 -12.52 22.69 -6.08
CA VAL A 75 -13.54 21.62 -6.14
C VAL A 75 -14.08 21.39 -7.56
N THR A 76 -14.30 22.46 -8.32
CA THR A 76 -14.88 22.38 -9.67
C THR A 76 -13.87 22.06 -10.77
N ASP A 77 -12.57 22.10 -10.48
CA ASP A 77 -11.54 21.75 -11.45
C ASP A 77 -11.36 20.23 -11.49
N THR A 78 -11.46 19.66 -12.68
CA THR A 78 -11.31 18.21 -12.92
C THR A 78 -10.13 17.88 -13.83
N THR A 79 -9.27 18.86 -14.11
CA THR A 79 -8.15 18.74 -15.05
C THR A 79 -6.83 18.42 -14.37
N ASP A 80 -6.75 18.64 -13.06
CA ASP A 80 -5.56 18.36 -12.26
C ASP A 80 -5.23 16.86 -12.19
N LEU A 81 -3.95 16.58 -11.90
CA LEU A 81 -3.42 15.23 -11.83
C LEU A 81 -4.14 14.34 -10.79
N ALA A 82 -4.45 14.85 -9.59
CA ALA A 82 -5.05 14.05 -8.53
C ALA A 82 -6.46 13.56 -8.95
N THR A 83 -7.26 14.44 -9.55
CA THR A 83 -8.58 14.08 -10.11
C THR A 83 -8.45 12.97 -11.15
N ARG A 84 -7.46 13.06 -12.05
CA ARG A 84 -7.24 12.06 -13.11
C ARG A 84 -6.76 10.71 -12.55
N LEU A 85 -5.85 10.72 -11.57
CA LEU A 85 -5.36 9.51 -10.90
C LEU A 85 -6.48 8.83 -10.11
N LYS A 86 -7.33 9.60 -9.41
CA LYS A 86 -8.51 9.10 -8.71
C LYS A 86 -9.53 8.48 -9.66
N ALA A 87 -9.82 9.13 -10.78
CA ALA A 87 -10.73 8.60 -11.80
C ALA A 87 -10.24 7.26 -12.39
N ALA A 88 -8.93 7.09 -12.52
CA ALA A 88 -8.31 5.83 -12.95
C ALA A 88 -8.26 4.74 -11.86
N LYS A 89 -8.58 5.09 -10.60
CA LYS A 89 -8.57 4.19 -9.43
C LYS A 89 -7.22 3.53 -9.17
N TYR A 90 -6.12 4.26 -9.34
CA TYR A 90 -4.80 3.72 -9.03
C TYR A 90 -4.65 3.45 -7.53
N SER A 91 -4.52 2.18 -7.16
CA SER A 91 -4.34 1.70 -5.79
C SER A 91 -2.87 1.76 -5.34
N ARG A 92 -1.95 1.92 -6.29
CA ARG A 92 -0.50 1.96 -6.06
C ARG A 92 0.13 3.34 -6.25
N THR A 93 -0.67 4.37 -6.52
CA THR A 93 -0.20 5.76 -6.60
C THR A 93 -0.66 6.56 -5.38
N TYR A 94 0.28 7.24 -4.75
CA TYR A 94 0.08 8.18 -3.66
C TYR A 94 0.43 9.58 -4.16
N ILE A 95 -0.47 10.55 -4.00
CA ILE A 95 -0.23 11.95 -4.37
C ILE A 95 -0.42 12.86 -3.15
N GLN A 96 0.48 13.84 -2.99
CA GLN A 96 0.44 14.84 -1.94
C GLN A 96 0.64 16.24 -2.51
N TYR A 97 -0.20 17.18 -2.09
CA TYR A 97 -0.02 18.61 -2.35
C TYR A 97 1.04 19.20 -1.41
N SER A 98 1.94 20.00 -1.96
CA SER A 98 2.74 20.96 -1.21
C SER A 98 3.19 22.10 -2.10
N SER A 99 3.00 23.33 -1.64
CA SER A 99 3.46 24.55 -2.30
C SER A 99 4.95 24.85 -2.07
N THR A 100 5.58 24.13 -1.13
CA THR A 100 6.92 24.46 -0.62
C THR A 100 7.96 23.36 -0.80
N SER A 101 7.54 22.12 -1.03
CA SER A 101 8.46 20.99 -1.15
C SER A 101 7.99 19.99 -2.20
N ARG A 102 8.81 19.76 -3.23
CA ARG A 102 8.62 18.69 -4.22
C ARG A 102 8.80 17.28 -3.64
N TYR A 103 9.30 17.18 -2.41
CA TYR A 103 9.58 15.91 -1.73
C TYR A 103 8.62 15.65 -0.56
N ALA A 104 7.48 16.36 -0.49
CA ALA A 104 6.52 16.21 0.60
C ALA A 104 5.98 14.78 0.71
N ALA A 105 5.63 14.15 -0.43
CA ALA A 105 5.21 12.75 -0.47
C ALA A 105 6.30 11.78 0.00
N LEU A 106 7.58 12.10 -0.27
CA LEU A 106 8.70 11.27 0.17
C LEU A 106 8.88 11.31 1.69
N SER A 107 8.60 12.44 2.36
CA SER A 107 8.58 12.52 3.82
C SER A 107 7.51 11.60 4.42
N SER A 108 6.33 11.52 3.77
CA SER A 108 5.26 10.58 4.14
C SER A 108 5.70 9.12 3.96
N PHE A 109 6.34 8.79 2.84
CA PHE A 109 6.93 7.46 2.62
C PHE A 109 8.00 7.12 3.65
N ALA A 110 8.87 8.07 4.00
CA ALA A 110 9.90 7.88 5.01
C ALA A 110 9.29 7.53 6.38
N ARG A 111 8.14 8.10 6.74
CA ARG A 111 7.39 7.68 7.94
C ARG A 111 6.92 6.23 7.82
N ALA A 112 6.25 5.90 6.72
CA ALA A 112 5.72 4.55 6.51
C ALA A 112 6.80 3.46 6.47
N PHE A 113 7.92 3.72 5.80
CA PHE A 113 8.97 2.71 5.58
C PHE A 113 9.85 2.45 6.80
N THR A 114 9.59 3.15 7.92
CA THR A 114 10.21 2.84 9.23
C THR A 114 9.41 1.82 10.05
N VAL A 115 8.22 1.40 9.58
CA VAL A 115 7.41 0.38 10.24
C VAL A 115 8.20 -0.92 10.32
N ASN A 116 8.48 -1.36 11.55
CA ASN A 116 9.08 -2.66 11.80
C ASN A 116 7.99 -3.71 11.96
N PHE A 117 7.60 -4.37 10.88
CA PHE A 117 6.56 -5.41 10.93
C PHE A 117 6.87 -6.61 11.85
N ASN A 118 8.13 -6.78 12.28
CA ASN A 118 8.49 -7.81 13.27
C ASN A 118 8.32 -7.34 14.72
N GLY A 119 8.01 -6.06 14.97
CA GLY A 119 7.73 -5.54 16.31
C GLY A 119 6.29 -5.79 16.76
N SER A 120 5.96 -5.33 17.97
CA SER A 120 4.59 -5.38 18.50
C SER A 120 3.96 -4.00 18.45
N ASN A 121 2.72 -3.90 17.97
CA ASN A 121 1.98 -2.63 17.80
C ASN A 121 2.78 -1.55 17.05
N THR A 122 3.37 -1.92 15.92
CA THR A 122 4.28 -1.06 15.14
C THR A 122 3.63 -0.49 13.89
N THR A 123 2.53 -1.07 13.40
CA THR A 123 1.80 -0.50 12.27
C THR A 123 1.34 0.92 12.61
N ILE A 124 1.38 1.80 11.62
CA ILE A 124 0.97 3.19 11.77
C ILE A 124 0.03 3.54 10.65
N THR A 125 -0.96 4.39 10.92
CA THR A 125 -1.63 5.14 9.85
C THR A 125 -0.83 6.40 9.51
N LEU A 126 -0.91 6.85 8.26
CA LEU A 126 -0.23 8.08 7.84
C LEU A 126 -0.95 9.35 8.29
N LYS A 127 -2.27 9.28 8.51
CA LYS A 127 -3.00 10.42 9.10
C LYS A 127 -2.38 10.79 10.45
N PHE A 128 -2.36 12.09 10.77
CA PHE A 128 -1.80 12.66 12.00
C PHE A 128 -0.26 12.67 12.10
N LYS A 129 0.46 12.14 11.11
CA LYS A 129 1.94 12.13 11.17
C LYS A 129 2.51 13.50 10.82
N GLN A 130 3.53 13.88 11.56
CA GLN A 130 4.38 15.02 11.23
C GLN A 130 5.36 14.65 10.12
N LEU A 131 5.65 15.63 9.26
CA LEU A 131 6.60 15.52 8.15
C LEU A 131 7.81 16.45 8.37
N PRO A 132 8.89 15.96 9.02
CA PRO A 132 10.10 16.75 9.19
C PRO A 132 10.65 17.24 7.85
N GLY A 133 11.11 18.49 7.80
CA GLY A 133 11.67 19.11 6.59
C GLY A 133 10.65 19.57 5.56
N VAL A 134 9.35 19.38 5.80
CA VAL A 134 8.26 19.88 4.96
C VAL A 134 7.56 21.01 5.69
N THR A 135 7.44 22.18 5.05
CA THR A 135 6.63 23.29 5.57
C THR A 135 5.16 22.94 5.38
N TYR A 136 4.35 23.16 6.40
CA TYR A 136 2.92 22.90 6.34
C TYR A 136 2.19 23.92 5.46
N GLU A 137 1.06 23.50 4.92
CA GLU A 137 0.11 24.37 4.25
C GLU A 137 -0.86 24.99 5.25
N THR A 138 -1.40 26.16 4.92
CA THR A 138 -2.53 26.77 5.65
C THR A 138 -3.69 26.88 4.68
N LEU A 139 -4.76 26.13 4.96
CA LEU A 139 -5.85 25.94 4.01
C LEU A 139 -7.18 26.42 4.60
N GLY A 140 -8.01 27.03 3.75
CA GLY A 140 -9.43 27.21 4.06
C GLY A 140 -10.20 25.90 3.91
N THR A 141 -11.35 25.79 4.56
CA THR A 141 -12.19 24.58 4.54
C THR A 141 -12.51 24.09 3.12
N SER A 142 -12.82 24.99 2.18
CA SER A 142 -13.12 24.61 0.79
C SER A 142 -11.92 24.00 0.05
N GLN A 143 -10.69 24.43 0.38
CA GLN A 143 -9.47 23.89 -0.21
C GLN A 143 -9.16 22.50 0.36
N ALA A 144 -9.34 22.33 1.68
CA ALA A 144 -9.20 21.03 2.34
C ALA A 144 -10.21 20.02 1.79
N THR A 145 -11.48 20.41 1.65
CA THR A 145 -12.51 19.56 1.02
C THR A 145 -12.16 19.20 -0.42
N ALA A 146 -11.65 20.13 -1.22
CA ALA A 146 -11.23 19.82 -2.59
C ALA A 146 -10.13 18.77 -2.66
N LEU A 147 -9.14 18.84 -1.76
CA LEU A 147 -8.06 17.86 -1.65
C LEU A 147 -8.59 16.48 -1.24
N GLU A 148 -9.45 16.43 -0.21
CA GLU A 148 -10.08 15.19 0.26
C GLU A 148 -10.95 14.54 -0.83
N ASP A 149 -11.78 15.33 -1.53
CA ASP A 149 -12.62 14.89 -2.64
C ASP A 149 -11.79 14.36 -3.83
N LYS A 150 -10.51 14.72 -3.93
CA LYS A 150 -9.60 14.26 -4.98
C LYS A 150 -8.62 13.18 -4.50
N ASN A 151 -8.74 12.70 -3.26
CA ASN A 151 -7.79 11.79 -2.61
C ASN A 151 -6.34 12.32 -2.66
N CYS A 152 -6.18 13.65 -2.64
CA CYS A 152 -4.88 14.30 -2.59
C CYS A 152 -4.52 14.57 -1.14
N ASN A 153 -3.36 14.07 -0.72
CA ASN A 153 -2.90 14.25 0.65
C ASN A 153 -2.29 15.65 0.84
N VAL A 154 -2.20 16.16 2.06
CA VAL A 154 -1.57 17.44 2.38
C VAL A 154 -1.04 17.44 3.80
N TYR A 155 0.07 18.13 4.03
CA TYR A 155 0.57 18.41 5.38
C TYR A 155 0.07 19.80 5.79
N VAL A 156 -0.91 19.86 6.70
CA VAL A 156 -1.69 21.07 6.99
C VAL A 156 -1.61 21.44 8.47
N TYR A 157 -1.59 22.74 8.76
CA TYR A 157 -1.59 23.30 10.11
C TYR A 157 -3.00 23.54 10.66
N TYR A 158 -3.18 23.18 11.93
CA TYR A 158 -4.41 23.33 12.68
C TYR A 158 -4.26 24.36 13.80
N GLU A 159 -5.37 24.98 14.20
CA GLU A 159 -5.43 26.05 15.21
C GLU A 159 -4.92 25.63 16.60
N ASN A 160 -4.75 24.33 16.86
CA ASN A 160 -4.18 23.80 18.10
C ASN A 160 -2.63 23.78 18.09
N ASP A 161 -2.01 24.57 17.23
CA ASP A 161 -0.56 24.66 17.02
C ASP A 161 0.11 23.35 16.60
N THR A 162 -0.62 22.50 15.87
CA THR A 162 -0.08 21.25 15.32
C THR A 162 -0.28 21.17 13.82
N ALA A 163 0.74 20.68 13.11
CA ALA A 163 0.64 20.31 11.71
C ALA A 163 0.60 18.78 11.58
N ILE A 164 -0.30 18.30 10.72
CA ILE A 164 -0.52 16.88 10.50
C ILE A 164 -0.65 16.56 9.01
N LEU A 165 -0.28 15.34 8.65
CA LEU A 165 -0.59 14.77 7.36
C LEU A 165 -2.05 14.33 7.32
N GLU A 166 -2.74 14.70 6.24
CA GLU A 166 -4.09 14.27 5.89
C GLU A 166 -4.13 13.79 4.44
N GLN A 167 -4.96 12.82 4.04
CA GLN A 167 -5.64 11.84 4.89
C GLN A 167 -4.81 10.55 5.06
N GLY A 168 -3.67 10.44 4.35
CA GLY A 168 -2.90 9.21 4.30
C GLY A 168 -3.54 8.14 3.41
N VAL A 169 -4.07 8.53 2.25
CA VAL A 169 -4.79 7.65 1.31
C VAL A 169 -4.07 7.52 -0.03
N MET A 170 -4.29 6.39 -0.71
CA MET A 170 -3.92 6.18 -2.10
C MET A 170 -4.91 6.90 -3.04
N CYS A 171 -4.56 7.05 -4.33
CA CYS A 171 -5.41 7.76 -5.28
C CYS A 171 -6.78 7.10 -5.46
N ASN A 172 -6.91 5.78 -5.29
CA ASN A 172 -8.20 5.08 -5.30
C ASN A 172 -9.04 5.28 -4.02
N GLY A 173 -8.45 5.82 -2.96
CA GLY A 173 -9.09 6.05 -1.66
C GLY A 173 -8.78 5.00 -0.60
N ASP A 174 -8.04 3.93 -0.93
CA ASP A 174 -7.58 2.97 0.09
C ASP A 174 -6.64 3.66 1.06
N PHE A 175 -6.71 3.29 2.35
CA PHE A 175 -5.74 3.79 3.32
C PHE A 175 -4.35 3.27 2.98
N PHE A 176 -3.37 4.17 3.02
CA PHE A 176 -1.98 3.83 2.68
C PHE A 176 -1.46 2.68 3.53
N ASP A 177 -1.77 2.69 4.83
CA ASP A 177 -1.28 1.69 5.77
C ASP A 177 -1.84 0.29 5.49
N GLU A 178 -3.06 0.18 4.95
CA GLU A 178 -3.61 -1.09 4.49
C GLU A 178 -2.86 -1.59 3.24
N ARG A 179 -2.66 -0.73 2.23
CA ARG A 179 -1.89 -1.09 1.02
C ARG A 179 -0.48 -1.57 1.37
N HIS A 180 0.23 -0.79 2.17
CA HIS A 180 1.62 -1.08 2.56
C HIS A 180 1.72 -2.35 3.42
N GLY A 181 0.83 -2.50 4.41
CA GLY A 181 0.79 -3.69 5.26
C GLY A 181 0.45 -4.96 4.49
N LEU A 182 -0.54 -4.92 3.58
CA LEU A 182 -0.91 -6.07 2.76
C LEU A 182 0.18 -6.45 1.74
N ASP A 183 0.93 -5.48 1.22
CA ASP A 183 2.10 -5.74 0.37
C ASP A 183 3.21 -6.47 1.13
N TRP A 184 3.52 -6.01 2.34
CA TRP A 184 4.45 -6.71 3.21
C TRP A 184 3.96 -8.13 3.51
N LEU A 185 2.69 -8.29 3.86
CA LEU A 185 2.12 -9.60 4.20
C LEU A 185 2.25 -10.59 3.04
N GLN A 186 1.89 -10.16 1.82
CA GLN A 186 2.01 -11.01 0.63
C GLN A 186 3.46 -11.50 0.45
N ASN A 187 4.43 -10.58 0.53
CA ASN A 187 5.84 -10.93 0.39
C ASN A 187 6.33 -11.86 1.51
N ALA A 188 5.94 -11.58 2.75
CA ALA A 188 6.34 -12.36 3.92
C ALA A 188 5.77 -13.78 3.91
N VAL A 189 4.49 -13.94 3.54
CA VAL A 189 3.84 -15.26 3.40
C VAL A 189 4.49 -16.07 2.28
N GLN A 190 4.73 -15.46 1.11
CA GLN A 190 5.41 -16.13 -0.01
C GLN A 190 6.81 -16.58 0.38
N THR A 191 7.55 -15.74 1.09
CA THR A 191 8.89 -16.05 1.59
C THR A 191 8.87 -17.17 2.62
N ALA A 192 7.89 -17.19 3.53
CA ALA A 192 7.75 -18.24 4.53
C ALA A 192 7.43 -19.62 3.89
N ASP A 193 6.51 -19.65 2.92
CA ASP A 193 6.19 -20.90 2.21
C ASP A 193 7.39 -21.37 1.37
N TYR A 194 8.05 -20.47 0.64
CA TYR A 194 9.27 -20.78 -0.11
C TYR A 194 10.36 -21.37 0.80
N ASN A 195 10.65 -20.72 1.95
CA ASN A 195 11.66 -21.19 2.89
C ASN A 195 11.31 -22.55 3.49
N THR A 196 10.02 -22.80 3.73
CA THR A 196 9.54 -24.12 4.18
C THR A 196 9.90 -25.22 3.18
N LEU A 197 9.74 -24.94 1.89
CA LEU A 197 10.09 -25.87 0.81
C LEU A 197 11.61 -26.00 0.63
N TYR A 198 12.33 -24.86 0.63
CA TYR A 198 13.75 -24.79 0.30
C TYR A 198 14.66 -25.38 1.40
N THR A 199 14.36 -25.10 2.66
CA THR A 199 15.20 -25.50 3.80
C THR A 199 14.94 -26.92 4.29
N SER A 200 13.89 -27.57 3.78
CA SER A 200 13.57 -28.95 4.13
C SER A 200 14.68 -29.88 3.63
N THR A 201 15.34 -30.59 4.56
CA THR A 201 16.39 -31.57 4.23
C THR A 201 15.83 -32.84 3.59
N THR A 202 14.53 -33.09 3.75
CA THR A 202 13.77 -34.14 3.08
C THR A 202 12.67 -33.52 2.22
N LYS A 203 11.84 -34.31 1.53
CA LYS A 203 10.72 -33.75 0.76
C LYS A 203 9.58 -33.31 1.68
N ILE A 204 8.94 -32.18 1.37
CA ILE A 204 7.57 -31.91 1.84
C ILE A 204 6.62 -32.74 0.94
N PRO A 205 5.96 -33.79 1.45
CA PRO A 205 5.18 -34.70 0.61
C PRO A 205 3.88 -34.04 0.13
N GLN A 206 3.44 -34.36 -1.08
CA GLN A 206 2.10 -34.00 -1.60
C GLN A 206 1.01 -34.84 -0.90
N THR A 207 0.76 -34.51 0.36
CA THR A 207 -0.20 -35.13 1.29
C THR A 207 -0.74 -34.04 2.20
N ASP A 208 -1.89 -34.27 2.84
CA ASP A 208 -2.50 -33.30 3.75
C ASP A 208 -1.56 -32.91 4.91
N ALA A 209 -0.72 -33.83 5.38
CA ALA A 209 0.32 -33.53 6.38
C ALA A 209 1.40 -32.56 5.84
N GLY A 210 1.78 -32.68 4.57
CA GLY A 210 2.70 -31.76 3.91
C GLY A 210 2.08 -30.38 3.71
N THR A 211 0.80 -30.32 3.32
CA THR A 211 0.04 -29.07 3.24
C THR A 211 -0.08 -28.41 4.62
N THR A 212 -0.36 -29.19 5.66
CA THR A 212 -0.40 -28.71 7.06
C THR A 212 0.95 -28.13 7.50
N THR A 213 2.06 -28.73 7.09
CA THR A 213 3.41 -28.21 7.38
C THR A 213 3.65 -26.84 6.75
N ARG A 214 3.15 -26.60 5.54
CA ARG A 214 3.19 -25.29 4.87
C ARG A 214 2.32 -24.27 5.61
N ILE A 215 1.06 -24.64 5.91
CA ILE A 215 0.13 -23.80 6.68
C ILE A 215 0.77 -23.36 8.00
N ALA A 216 1.34 -24.29 8.77
CA ALA A 216 1.94 -23.98 10.07
C ALA A 216 3.10 -22.96 10.00
N ASN A 217 3.82 -22.87 8.88
CA ASN A 217 4.86 -21.85 8.70
C ASN A 217 4.30 -20.52 8.18
N ILE A 218 3.24 -20.55 7.37
CA ILE A 218 2.49 -19.36 6.98
C ILE A 218 1.84 -18.71 8.20
N GLU A 219 1.22 -19.50 9.09
CA GLU A 219 0.59 -19.02 10.31
C GLU A 219 1.55 -18.23 11.19
N LYS A 220 2.85 -18.57 11.23
CA LYS A 220 3.85 -17.78 11.96
C LYS A 220 3.92 -16.34 11.47
N VAL A 221 3.73 -16.09 10.17
CA VAL A 221 3.68 -14.73 9.61
C VAL A 221 2.37 -14.04 9.98
N LEU A 222 1.26 -14.79 9.97
CA LEU A 222 -0.05 -14.26 10.34
C LEU A 222 -0.13 -13.88 11.83
N ASP A 223 0.53 -14.65 12.70
CA ASP A 223 0.73 -14.33 14.12
C ASP A 223 1.55 -13.03 14.28
N VAL A 224 2.55 -12.79 13.41
CA VAL A 224 3.28 -11.52 13.40
C VAL A 224 2.39 -10.37 12.95
N ALA A 225 1.51 -10.59 11.97
CA ALA A 225 0.56 -9.57 11.51
C ALA A 225 -0.49 -9.20 12.57
N GLU A 226 -0.92 -10.13 13.42
CA GLU A 226 -1.72 -9.81 14.61
C GLU A 226 -0.90 -8.99 15.61
N ARG A 227 0.27 -9.51 15.99
CA ARG A 227 1.13 -8.91 17.01
C ARG A 227 1.60 -7.49 16.67
N ASN A 228 1.87 -7.23 15.40
CA ASN A 228 2.33 -5.91 14.95
C ASN A 228 1.19 -4.88 14.84
N GLY A 229 -0.06 -5.30 15.04
CA GLY A 229 -1.25 -4.46 15.02
C GLY A 229 -1.92 -4.35 13.64
N MET A 230 -1.54 -5.15 12.65
CA MET A 230 -2.18 -5.15 11.34
C MET A 230 -3.51 -5.91 11.35
N PHE A 231 -3.56 -7.06 12.02
CA PHE A 231 -4.76 -7.84 12.23
C PHE A 231 -5.32 -7.66 13.64
N ALA A 232 -6.63 -7.87 13.77
CA ALA A 232 -7.29 -7.93 15.06
C ALA A 232 -8.37 -9.02 15.07
N PRO A 233 -8.64 -9.66 16.22
CA PRO A 233 -9.79 -10.52 16.37
C PRO A 233 -11.10 -9.82 16.00
N GLY A 234 -12.02 -10.55 15.38
CA GLY A 234 -13.29 -9.96 14.96
C GLY A 234 -14.20 -10.94 14.24
N VAL A 235 -15.33 -10.42 13.75
CA VAL A 235 -16.32 -11.19 13.00
C VAL A 235 -16.00 -11.16 11.51
N TRP A 236 -16.01 -12.34 10.89
CA TRP A 236 -15.85 -12.49 9.44
C TRP A 236 -17.09 -11.99 8.70
N SER A 237 -16.92 -10.96 7.89
CA SER A 237 -17.99 -10.36 7.08
C SER A 237 -17.93 -10.75 5.60
N GLY A 238 -16.95 -11.56 5.19
CA GLY A 238 -16.84 -12.06 3.82
C GLY A 238 -17.70 -13.30 3.58
N GLY A 239 -17.61 -13.83 2.35
CA GLY A 239 -18.30 -15.07 1.96
C GLY A 239 -17.70 -16.33 2.58
N PRO A 240 -18.35 -17.49 2.42
CA PRO A 240 -17.85 -18.75 2.97
C PRO A 240 -16.51 -19.17 2.36
N MET A 241 -15.62 -19.73 3.18
CA MET A 241 -14.30 -20.25 2.79
C MET A 241 -13.97 -21.49 3.63
N GLY A 242 -13.84 -22.66 3.01
CA GLY A 242 -13.59 -23.90 3.76
C GLY A 242 -14.69 -24.16 4.79
N GLN A 243 -14.34 -24.11 6.07
CA GLN A 243 -15.30 -24.23 7.18
C GLN A 243 -15.75 -22.88 7.76
N LEU A 244 -15.19 -21.76 7.29
CA LEU A 244 -15.53 -20.42 7.73
C LEU A 244 -16.80 -19.92 7.02
N ASN A 245 -17.77 -19.44 7.79
CA ASN A 245 -19.01 -18.82 7.32
C ASN A 245 -19.07 -17.34 7.70
N THR A 246 -19.91 -16.58 6.99
CA THR A 246 -20.23 -15.20 7.37
C THR A 246 -20.81 -15.16 8.79
N GLY A 247 -20.26 -14.32 9.66
CA GLY A 247 -20.66 -14.22 11.06
C GLY A 247 -19.77 -15.02 12.03
N ASP A 248 -18.90 -15.89 11.52
CA ASP A 248 -17.96 -16.63 12.38
C ASP A 248 -16.90 -15.70 12.98
N THR A 249 -16.42 -16.06 14.18
CA THR A 249 -15.40 -15.30 14.89
C THR A 249 -13.99 -15.76 14.49
N LEU A 250 -13.16 -14.82 14.07
CA LEU A 250 -11.73 -15.00 13.85
C LEU A 250 -10.99 -14.64 15.14
N THR A 251 -10.84 -15.59 16.07
CA THR A 251 -10.24 -15.32 17.39
C THR A 251 -8.79 -14.86 17.32
N LYS A 252 -8.03 -15.28 16.29
CA LYS A 252 -6.65 -14.82 16.04
C LYS A 252 -6.58 -13.63 15.06
N GLY A 253 -7.73 -13.11 14.63
CA GLY A 253 -7.82 -12.16 13.51
C GLY A 253 -7.66 -12.77 12.12
N TYR A 254 -7.37 -14.07 12.01
CA TYR A 254 -7.28 -14.77 10.73
C TYR A 254 -7.76 -16.24 10.82
N TYR A 255 -7.98 -16.84 9.65
CA TYR A 255 -8.31 -18.25 9.41
C TYR A 255 -7.55 -18.73 8.16
N THR A 256 -6.99 -19.93 8.22
CA THR A 256 -6.29 -20.57 7.09
C THR A 256 -7.00 -21.84 6.67
N TRP A 257 -7.08 -22.08 5.36
CA TRP A 257 -7.67 -23.28 4.81
C TRP A 257 -6.93 -23.76 3.56
N ALA A 258 -6.89 -25.06 3.37
CA ALA A 258 -6.53 -25.70 2.11
C ALA A 258 -7.41 -26.93 1.93
N ASP A 259 -7.73 -27.26 0.68
CA ASP A 259 -8.47 -28.49 0.37
C ASP A 259 -7.59 -29.73 0.62
N THR A 260 -8.22 -30.90 0.69
CA THR A 260 -7.48 -32.16 0.72
C THR A 260 -6.75 -32.39 -0.60
N VAL A 261 -5.55 -32.97 -0.53
CA VAL A 261 -4.78 -33.38 -1.70
C VAL A 261 -5.54 -34.41 -2.55
N ASP A 262 -6.52 -35.11 -1.97
CA ASP A 262 -7.37 -36.05 -2.71
C ASP A 262 -8.27 -35.37 -3.74
N ASN A 263 -8.63 -34.10 -3.53
CA ASN A 263 -9.41 -33.30 -4.47
C ASN A 263 -8.55 -32.62 -5.55
N GLN A 264 -7.22 -32.72 -5.44
CA GLN A 264 -6.31 -32.10 -6.38
C GLN A 264 -6.29 -32.84 -7.72
N LEU A 265 -6.31 -32.09 -8.84
CA LEU A 265 -6.18 -32.66 -10.18
C LEU A 265 -4.90 -33.48 -10.33
N GLN A 266 -5.02 -34.66 -10.95
CA GLN A 266 -3.89 -35.55 -11.21
C GLN A 266 -2.76 -34.85 -11.98
N THR A 267 -3.11 -34.01 -12.97
CA THR A 267 -2.13 -33.24 -13.75
C THR A 267 -1.33 -32.26 -12.89
N ASP A 268 -1.95 -31.64 -11.89
CA ASP A 268 -1.28 -30.73 -10.97
C ASP A 268 -0.38 -31.49 -9.98
N ARG A 269 -0.81 -32.67 -9.52
CA ARG A 269 -0.01 -33.57 -8.68
C ARG A 269 1.24 -34.08 -9.40
N GLU A 270 1.09 -34.46 -10.67
CA GLU A 270 2.20 -34.88 -11.53
C GLU A 270 3.16 -33.72 -11.82
N ALA A 271 2.63 -32.51 -12.01
CA ALA A 271 3.40 -31.27 -12.10
C ALA A 271 3.97 -30.78 -10.76
N ARG A 272 3.71 -31.50 -9.66
CA ARG A 272 4.17 -31.20 -8.29
C ARG A 272 3.74 -29.83 -7.77
N LYS A 273 2.56 -29.37 -8.16
CA LYS A 273 1.98 -28.14 -7.61
C LYS A 273 1.43 -28.44 -6.22
N GLY A 274 1.73 -27.61 -5.23
CA GLY A 274 1.09 -27.70 -3.93
C GLY A 274 -0.39 -27.31 -4.01
N VAL A 275 -1.22 -27.87 -3.12
CA VAL A 275 -2.60 -27.38 -2.96
C VAL A 275 -2.56 -25.88 -2.59
N PRO A 276 -3.42 -25.05 -3.20
CA PRO A 276 -3.55 -23.65 -2.80
C PRO A 276 -3.93 -23.50 -1.33
N ILE A 277 -3.22 -22.63 -0.63
CA ILE A 277 -3.52 -22.26 0.75
C ILE A 277 -4.23 -20.91 0.70
N GLN A 278 -5.39 -20.83 1.33
CA GLN A 278 -6.22 -19.63 1.44
C GLN A 278 -6.12 -19.07 2.86
N VAL A 279 -6.12 -17.74 2.96
CA VAL A 279 -6.13 -17.01 4.22
C VAL A 279 -7.29 -16.02 4.19
N ALA A 280 -8.17 -16.10 5.18
CA ALA A 280 -9.14 -15.06 5.50
C ALA A 280 -8.63 -14.29 6.72
N ALA A 281 -8.59 -12.97 6.66
CA ALA A 281 -8.10 -12.14 7.77
C ALA A 281 -8.94 -10.88 7.96
N LYS A 282 -8.90 -10.35 9.18
CA LYS A 282 -9.55 -9.11 9.57
C LYS A 282 -8.49 -8.08 9.92
N LEU A 283 -8.43 -7.01 9.13
CA LEU A 283 -7.61 -5.84 9.44
C LEU A 283 -8.11 -5.16 10.72
N ALA A 284 -7.19 -4.69 11.55
CA ALA A 284 -7.50 -3.90 12.74
C ALA A 284 -8.07 -2.52 12.38
N GLY A 285 -7.66 -1.97 11.24
CA GLY A 285 -7.98 -0.61 10.80
C GLY A 285 -7.36 0.46 11.69
N ALA A 286 -7.64 1.72 11.37
CA ALA A 286 -7.24 2.88 12.17
C ALA A 286 -8.41 3.84 12.33
N VAL A 287 -8.56 4.43 13.53
CA VAL A 287 -9.58 5.45 13.78
C VAL A 287 -9.07 6.79 13.26
N HIS A 288 -9.77 7.37 12.29
CA HIS A 288 -9.43 8.66 11.67
C HIS A 288 -10.38 9.80 12.03
N TYR A 289 -11.59 9.45 12.50
CA TYR A 289 -12.67 10.37 12.88
C TYR A 289 -13.46 9.74 14.05
N GLY A 290 -14.12 10.56 14.86
CA GLY A 290 -14.95 10.06 15.96
C GLY A 290 -15.90 11.13 16.51
N ASP A 291 -17.08 10.68 16.96
CA ASP A 291 -18.11 11.51 17.58
C ASP A 291 -18.30 11.12 19.06
N VAL A 292 -18.54 12.10 19.92
CA VAL A 292 -18.84 11.87 21.35
C VAL A 292 -20.19 12.48 21.70
N ALA A 293 -21.15 11.64 22.04
CA ALA A 293 -22.45 12.06 22.56
C ALA A 293 -22.43 12.07 24.09
N ILE A 294 -22.84 13.19 24.71
CA ILE A 294 -22.94 13.33 26.17
C ILE A 294 -24.41 13.41 26.56
N THR A 295 -24.84 12.49 27.42
CA THR A 295 -26.17 12.50 28.03
C THR A 295 -26.04 12.81 29.52
N VAL A 296 -26.78 13.82 30.00
CA VAL A 296 -26.77 14.24 31.41
C VAL A 296 -28.15 14.00 32.02
N VAL A 297 -28.17 13.39 33.20
CA VAL A 297 -29.36 13.27 34.06
C VAL A 297 -29.18 14.22 35.25
N ARG A 298 -30.26 14.87 35.67
CA ARG A 298 -30.26 15.78 36.82
C ARG A 298 -30.35 15.03 38.15
#